data_AF-A0A7V9TVG6-F1
#
_entry.id   AF-A0A7V9TVG6-F1
#
_cell.length_a   1.000
_cell.length_b   1.000
_cell.length_c   1.000
_cell.angle_alpha   90.00
_cell.angle_beta   90.00
_cell.angle_gamma   90.00
#
_symmetry.space_group_name_H-M   'P 1'
#
loop_
_entity.id
_entity.type
_entity.pdbx_description
1 polymer ?
#
loop_
_entity_poly.entity_id
_entity_poly.type
_entity_poly.pdbx_seq_one_letter_code
_entity_poly.pdbx_strand_id
1 'polypeptide(L)'
;MTHRFPLQALLLVLLLFPLINAQDTVEKVVAPPPTSTTARASVTKAKPTSAAAKAKIDQQKALGLTLLVSLANESRNFSDQTLCARTLSRIADALWEPDPDQGRALFRKAWDAADVADQDSARRTEEERQRQQAGDAALIAVSRTLLGEKK
;
A
#
# COMPACT_ATOMS: atom_id res chain seq x y z
N MET A 1 -17.53 22.43 -33.47
CA MET A 1 -17.38 23.08 -32.15
C MET A 1 -16.76 22.07 -31.19
N THR A 2 -15.71 22.50 -30.51
CA THR A 2 -14.68 21.70 -29.84
C THR A 2 -15.12 21.21 -28.46
N HIS A 3 -15.18 19.90 -28.23
CA HIS A 3 -15.34 19.33 -26.89
C HIS A 3 -13.98 19.26 -26.18
N ARG A 4 -13.62 20.34 -25.47
CA ARG A 4 -12.43 20.46 -24.60
C ARG A 4 -12.79 20.18 -23.13
N PHE A 5 -13.24 18.98 -22.79
CA PHE A 5 -13.76 18.70 -21.43
C PHE A 5 -13.25 17.47 -20.64
N PRO A 6 -12.22 16.67 -21.02
CA PRO A 6 -11.77 15.59 -20.12
C PRO A 6 -10.75 16.03 -19.06
N LEU A 7 -10.01 17.14 -19.28
CA LEU A 7 -8.91 17.57 -18.39
C LEU A 7 -9.40 18.30 -17.12
N GLN A 8 -10.57 18.94 -17.17
CA GLN A 8 -11.08 19.72 -16.04
C GLN A 8 -11.74 18.85 -14.97
N ALA A 9 -12.31 17.70 -15.35
CA ALA A 9 -12.85 16.70 -14.41
C ALA A 9 -11.73 15.97 -13.65
N LEU A 10 -10.59 15.72 -14.30
CA LEU A 10 -9.41 15.11 -13.66
C LEU A 10 -8.79 16.04 -12.60
N LEU A 11 -8.78 17.36 -12.86
CA LEU A 11 -8.24 18.36 -11.94
C LEU A 11 -9.11 18.57 -10.68
N LEU A 12 -10.42 18.28 -10.77
CA LEU A 12 -11.36 18.40 -9.64
C LEU A 12 -11.30 17.18 -8.70
N VAL A 13 -10.94 15.99 -9.22
CA VAL A 13 -10.72 14.78 -8.40
C VAL A 13 -9.35 14.80 -7.71
N LEU A 14 -8.34 15.41 -8.31
CA LEU A 14 -6.99 15.56 -7.73
C LEU A 14 -6.89 16.61 -6.61
N LEU A 15 -7.86 17.53 -6.48
CA LEU A 15 -7.92 18.53 -5.41
C LEU A 15 -8.65 18.05 -4.14
N LEU A 16 -9.27 16.86 -4.15
CA LEU A 16 -9.97 16.29 -2.99
C LEU A 16 -9.09 15.43 -2.07
N PHE A 17 -7.81 15.22 -2.41
CA PHE A 17 -6.92 14.31 -1.67
C PHE A 17 -6.04 14.89 -0.53
N PRO A 18 -5.90 16.20 -0.26
CA PRO A 18 -5.01 16.63 0.83
C PRO A 18 -5.77 16.88 2.14
N LEU A 19 -6.68 16.00 2.57
CA LEU A 19 -7.40 16.18 3.84
C LEU A 19 -7.26 15.06 4.88
N ILE A 20 -6.37 14.07 4.68
CA ILE A 20 -6.23 12.94 5.62
C ILE A 20 -4.94 13.01 6.47
N ASN A 21 -4.10 14.05 6.31
CA ASN A 21 -2.84 14.20 7.06
C ASN A 21 -2.74 15.50 7.88
N ALA A 22 -3.74 15.78 8.72
CA ALA A 22 -3.61 16.78 9.79
C ALA A 22 -3.99 16.14 11.13
N GLN A 23 -3.03 16.14 12.05
CA GLN A 23 -3.11 15.58 13.39
C GLN A 23 -3.93 16.44 14.35
N ASP A 24 -4.34 15.78 15.44
CA ASP A 24 -4.56 16.27 16.80
C ASP A 24 -5.69 17.29 17.06
N THR A 25 -6.67 16.87 17.85
CA THR A 25 -6.64 17.16 19.30
C THR A 25 -7.76 16.44 20.04
N VAL A 26 -7.38 15.90 21.20
CA VAL A 26 -8.25 15.45 22.28
C VAL A 26 -9.03 16.66 22.80
N GLU A 27 -10.36 16.65 22.75
CA GLU A 27 -11.17 17.47 23.66
C GLU A 27 -12.35 16.69 24.23
N LYS A 28 -12.16 16.33 25.50
CA LYS A 28 -13.09 15.71 26.41
C LYS A 28 -14.14 16.74 26.82
N VAL A 29 -15.37 16.63 26.31
CA VAL A 29 -16.54 17.33 26.87
C VAL A 29 -17.39 16.30 27.61
N VAL A 30 -17.20 16.22 28.92
CA VAL A 30 -18.11 15.54 29.85
C VAL A 30 -18.74 16.62 30.71
N ALA A 31 -20.06 16.75 30.63
CA ALA A 31 -20.88 17.61 31.45
C ALA A 31 -20.84 17.21 32.95
N PRO A 32 -20.97 18.16 33.90
CA PRO A 32 -20.92 17.90 35.35
C PRO A 32 -22.29 17.44 35.89
N PRO A 33 -22.35 16.62 36.96
CA PRO A 33 -22.55 17.16 38.34
C PRO A 33 -21.98 16.23 39.46
N PRO A 34 -22.31 16.40 40.76
CA PRO A 34 -21.92 17.46 41.69
C PRO A 34 -21.02 16.96 42.85
N THR A 35 -20.53 17.92 43.64
CA THR A 35 -19.78 17.87 44.92
C THR A 35 -19.93 16.64 45.83
N SER A 36 -18.78 16.12 46.31
CA SER A 36 -18.60 15.77 47.73
C SER A 36 -17.12 15.78 48.15
N THR A 37 -16.88 16.48 49.25
CA THR A 37 -15.65 16.58 50.04
C THR A 37 -15.11 15.21 50.44
N THR A 38 -13.79 14.98 50.32
CA THR A 38 -12.95 14.35 51.36
C THR A 38 -11.48 14.58 51.04
N ALA A 39 -10.79 15.25 51.96
CA ALA A 39 -9.33 15.36 51.98
C ALA A 39 -8.69 13.97 52.25
N ARG A 40 -7.75 13.53 51.42
CA ARG A 40 -6.65 12.65 51.87
C ARG A 40 -5.48 12.61 50.89
N ALA A 41 -4.32 12.93 51.46
CA ALA A 41 -2.98 12.50 51.07
C ALA A 41 -2.48 12.89 49.66
N SER A 42 -1.56 13.86 49.65
CA SER A 42 -0.51 13.99 48.65
C SER A 42 0.26 12.68 48.51
N VAL A 43 -0.15 11.83 47.57
CA VAL A 43 0.69 10.74 47.08
C VAL A 43 1.69 11.39 46.13
N THR A 44 2.90 11.58 46.64
CA THR A 44 4.13 11.79 45.87
C THR A 44 4.24 10.64 44.87
N LYS A 45 3.63 10.81 43.69
CA LYS A 45 3.67 9.82 42.62
C LYS A 45 5.06 9.91 42.01
N ALA A 46 5.94 9.02 42.49
CA ALA A 46 7.27 8.81 41.96
C ALA A 46 7.20 8.75 40.44
N LYS A 47 7.89 9.69 39.78
CA LYS A 47 8.08 9.73 38.33
C LYS A 47 8.65 8.37 37.92
N PRO A 48 7.91 7.50 37.20
CA PRO A 48 8.53 6.31 36.65
C PRO A 48 9.65 6.80 35.75
N THR A 49 10.85 6.37 36.10
CA THR A 49 12.11 6.79 35.48
C THR A 49 12.03 6.52 33.99
N SER A 50 12.41 7.51 33.18
CA SER A 50 12.47 7.47 31.71
C SER A 50 13.03 6.13 31.16
N ALA A 51 13.93 5.48 31.91
CA ALA A 51 14.50 4.17 31.61
C ALA A 51 13.47 3.03 31.51
N ALA A 52 12.51 2.92 32.42
CA ALA A 52 11.51 1.84 32.40
C ALA A 52 10.50 2.01 31.24
N ALA A 53 10.21 3.26 30.87
CA ALA A 53 9.40 3.55 29.69
C ALA A 53 10.15 3.23 28.39
N LYS A 54 11.44 3.60 28.30
CA LYS A 54 12.29 3.27 27.15
C LYS A 54 12.44 1.76 26.93
N ALA A 55 12.65 1.00 28.00
CA ALA A 55 12.74 -0.46 27.93
C ALA A 55 11.48 -1.12 27.33
N LYS A 56 10.28 -0.62 27.67
CA LYS A 56 9.03 -1.11 27.08
C LYS A 56 8.91 -0.78 25.59
N ILE A 57 9.35 0.41 25.18
CA ILE A 57 9.36 0.80 23.77
C ILE A 57 10.32 -0.10 22.98
N ASP A 58 11.50 -0.37 23.52
CA ASP A 58 12.49 -1.23 22.86
C ASP A 58 11.98 -2.68 22.73
N GLN A 59 11.27 -3.19 23.73
CA GLN A 59 10.57 -4.49 23.65
C GLN A 59 9.50 -4.51 22.56
N GLN A 60 8.66 -3.47 22.47
CA GLN A 60 7.63 -3.36 21.44
C GLN A 60 8.25 -3.32 20.03
N LYS A 61 9.36 -2.59 19.86
CA LYS A 61 10.10 -2.55 18.60
C LYS A 61 10.64 -3.92 18.22
N ALA A 62 11.27 -4.64 19.15
CA ALA A 62 11.79 -5.98 18.88
C ALA A 62 10.69 -6.97 18.45
N LEU A 63 9.52 -6.91 19.09
CA LEU A 63 8.35 -7.69 18.69
C LEU A 63 7.85 -7.29 17.29
N GLY A 64 7.77 -5.99 17.02
CA GLY A 64 7.40 -5.47 15.71
C GLY A 64 8.31 -5.95 14.58
N LEU A 65 9.63 -5.96 14.80
CA LEU A 65 10.61 -6.46 13.82
C LEU A 65 10.41 -7.95 13.55
N THR A 66 10.15 -8.75 14.59
CA THR A 66 9.89 -10.19 14.42
C THR A 66 8.63 -10.43 13.58
N LEU A 67 7.58 -9.65 13.81
CA LEU A 67 6.36 -9.71 13.00
C LEU A 67 6.59 -9.29 11.55
N LEU A 68 7.38 -8.24 11.31
CA LEU A 68 7.74 -7.79 9.97
C LEU A 68 8.51 -8.85 9.19
N VAL A 69 9.46 -9.54 9.82
CA VAL A 69 10.21 -10.64 9.20
C VAL A 69 9.27 -11.82 8.88
N SER A 70 8.34 -12.15 9.78
CA SER A 70 7.33 -13.17 9.52
C SER A 70 6.45 -12.79 8.32
N LEU A 71 6.00 -11.54 8.27
CA LEU A 71 5.20 -11.02 7.16
C LEU A 71 5.97 -11.05 5.83
N ALA A 72 7.28 -10.76 5.84
CA ALA A 72 8.11 -10.85 4.65
C ALA A 72 8.26 -12.28 4.12
N ASN A 73 8.21 -13.29 5.00
CA ASN A 73 8.19 -14.68 4.58
C ASN A 73 6.82 -15.05 3.98
N GLU A 74 5.73 -14.59 4.58
CA GLU A 74 4.39 -14.86 4.05
C GLU A 74 4.12 -14.16 2.71
N SER A 75 4.63 -12.94 2.53
CA SER A 75 4.41 -12.17 1.30
C SER A 75 4.98 -12.86 0.06
N ARG A 76 5.94 -13.78 0.23
CA ARG A 76 6.51 -14.59 -0.86
C ARG A 76 5.52 -15.60 -1.45
N ASN A 77 4.47 -15.95 -0.70
CA ASN A 77 3.43 -16.87 -1.15
C ASN A 77 2.28 -16.15 -1.89
N PHE A 78 2.40 -14.84 -2.13
CA PHE A 78 1.38 -14.10 -2.86
C PHE A 78 1.37 -14.52 -4.34
N SER A 79 0.16 -14.72 -4.88
CA SER A 79 -0.04 -15.02 -6.29
C SER A 79 0.26 -13.81 -7.19
N ASP A 80 0.01 -12.60 -6.69
CA ASP A 80 0.33 -11.35 -7.36
C ASP A 80 1.74 -10.86 -6.98
N GLN A 81 2.65 -10.94 -7.96
CA GLN A 81 4.04 -10.50 -7.79
C GLN A 81 4.15 -8.99 -7.58
N THR A 82 3.20 -8.20 -8.10
CA THR A 82 3.16 -6.75 -7.87
C THR A 82 2.90 -6.43 -6.40
N LEU A 83 1.98 -7.19 -5.78
CA LEU A 83 1.67 -7.07 -4.36
C LEU A 83 2.85 -7.55 -3.50
N CYS A 84 3.49 -8.64 -3.91
CA CYS A 84 4.71 -9.15 -3.28
C CYS A 84 5.82 -8.08 -3.25
N ALA A 85 6.16 -7.52 -4.41
CA ALA A 85 7.18 -6.49 -4.55
C ALA A 85 6.89 -5.25 -3.68
N ARG A 86 5.63 -4.77 -3.71
CA ARG A 86 5.22 -3.61 -2.90
C ARG A 86 5.33 -3.89 -1.40
N THR A 87 4.89 -5.07 -0.97
CA THR A 87 4.92 -5.47 0.45
C THR A 87 6.34 -5.60 0.94
N LEU A 88 7.20 -6.31 0.20
CA LEU A 88 8.61 -6.46 0.53
C LEU A 88 9.33 -5.12 0.57
N SER A 89 9.05 -4.19 -0.37
CA SER A 89 9.65 -2.85 -0.38
C SER A 89 9.28 -2.04 0.86
N ARG A 90 8.03 -2.12 1.33
CA ARG A 90 7.59 -1.43 2.55
C ARG A 90 8.22 -2.02 3.81
N ILE A 91 8.34 -3.35 3.87
CA ILE A 91 8.99 -4.00 5.00
C ILE A 91 10.49 -3.66 5.00
N ALA A 92 11.13 -3.65 3.84
CA ALA A 92 12.53 -3.27 3.69
C ALA A 92 12.79 -1.84 4.15
N ASP A 93 11.91 -0.89 3.81
CA ASP A 93 11.97 0.50 4.26
C ASP A 93 11.87 0.61 5.79
N ALA A 94 10.92 -0.12 6.40
CA ALA A 94 10.79 -0.18 7.85
C ALA A 94 12.00 -0.81 8.57
N LEU A 95 12.70 -1.74 7.90
CA LEU A 95 13.90 -2.38 8.43
C LEU A 95 15.18 -1.58 8.18
N TRP A 96 15.16 -0.54 7.33
CA TRP A 96 16.37 0.16 6.90
C TRP A 96 17.16 0.78 8.06
N GLU A 97 16.46 1.37 9.03
CA GLU A 97 17.06 1.98 10.21
C GLU A 97 17.58 0.96 11.25
N PRO A 98 16.79 -0.06 11.67
CA PRO A 98 17.24 -1.03 12.67
C PRO A 98 18.18 -2.13 12.14
N ASP A 99 18.02 -2.57 10.89
CA ASP A 99 18.83 -3.63 10.25
C ASP A 99 18.94 -3.38 8.73
N PRO A 100 19.91 -2.55 8.31
CA PRO A 100 20.05 -2.16 6.91
C PRO A 100 20.45 -3.32 5.99
N ASP A 101 21.08 -4.36 6.52
CA ASP A 101 21.53 -5.49 5.71
C ASP A 101 20.36 -6.41 5.36
N GLN A 102 19.46 -6.66 6.32
CA GLN A 102 18.18 -7.30 6.01
C GLN A 102 17.30 -6.43 5.12
N GLY A 103 17.26 -5.11 5.34
CA GLY A 103 16.56 -4.17 4.46
C GLY A 103 17.03 -4.29 3.01
N ARG A 104 18.34 -4.26 2.76
CA ARG A 104 18.93 -4.47 1.42
C ARG A 104 18.57 -5.82 0.81
N ALA A 105 18.61 -6.90 1.60
CA ALA A 105 18.24 -8.23 1.14
C ALA A 105 16.75 -8.30 0.74
N LEU A 106 15.86 -7.63 1.48
CA LEU A 106 14.44 -7.56 1.15
C LEU A 106 14.17 -6.68 -0.07
N PHE A 107 14.88 -5.56 -0.24
CA PHE A 107 14.77 -4.74 -1.46
C PHE A 107 15.18 -5.51 -2.70
N ARG A 108 16.25 -6.31 -2.62
CA ARG A 108 16.69 -7.11 -3.77
C ARG A 108 15.65 -8.16 -4.16
N LYS A 109 15.03 -8.82 -3.18
CA LYS A 109 13.90 -9.72 -3.41
C LYS A 109 12.66 -9.01 -3.96
N ALA A 110 12.38 -7.79 -3.49
CA ALA A 110 11.29 -6.98 -3.99
C ALA A 110 11.50 -6.61 -5.46
N TRP A 111 12.74 -6.31 -5.84
CA TRP A 111 13.13 -6.05 -7.22
C TRP A 111 12.92 -7.28 -8.09
N ASP A 112 13.39 -8.45 -7.66
CA ASP A 112 13.19 -9.71 -8.40
C ASP A 112 11.70 -10.00 -8.64
N ALA A 113 10.84 -9.76 -7.63
CA ALA A 113 9.40 -9.92 -7.77
C ALA A 113 8.78 -8.87 -8.73
N ALA A 114 9.28 -7.64 -8.72
CA ALA A 114 8.83 -6.60 -9.65
C ALA A 114 9.19 -6.96 -11.10
N ASP A 115 10.42 -7.45 -11.34
CA ASP A 115 10.84 -7.89 -12.66
C ASP A 115 9.95 -9.02 -13.21
N VAL A 116 9.55 -9.97 -12.36
CA VAL A 116 8.60 -11.03 -12.74
C VAL A 116 7.22 -10.43 -13.06
N ALA A 117 6.74 -9.48 -12.25
CA ALA A 117 5.46 -8.81 -12.49
C ALA A 117 5.44 -8.05 -13.82
N ASP A 118 6.55 -7.39 -14.16
CA ASP A 118 6.70 -6.65 -15.41
C ASP A 118 6.73 -7.59 -16.62
N GLN A 119 7.43 -8.72 -16.52
CA GLN A 119 7.44 -9.75 -17.57
C GLN A 119 6.05 -10.37 -17.78
N ASP A 120 5.34 -10.70 -16.71
CA ASP A 120 3.99 -11.24 -16.80
C ASP A 120 3.01 -10.23 -17.40
N SER A 121 3.16 -8.95 -17.05
CA SER A 121 2.34 -7.86 -17.61
C SER A 121 2.62 -7.68 -19.11
N ALA A 122 3.89 -7.65 -19.50
CA ALA A 122 4.28 -7.55 -20.91
C ALA A 122 3.74 -8.74 -21.73
N ARG A 123 3.83 -9.97 -21.20
CA ARG A 123 3.27 -11.16 -21.84
C ARG A 123 1.76 -11.05 -22.03
N ARG A 124 1.01 -10.61 -21.00
CA ARG A 124 -0.44 -10.43 -21.09
C ARG A 124 -0.83 -9.39 -22.14
N THR A 125 -0.11 -8.26 -22.20
CA THR A 125 -0.35 -7.23 -23.23
C THR A 125 -0.09 -7.76 -24.63
N GLU A 126 0.96 -8.56 -24.81
CA GLU A 126 1.29 -9.19 -26.09
C GLU A 126 0.22 -10.20 -26.53
N GLU A 127 -0.23 -11.08 -25.63
CA GLU A 127 -1.29 -12.04 -25.89
C GLU A 127 -2.61 -11.34 -26.26
N GLU A 128 -2.96 -10.26 -25.57
CA GLU A 128 -4.16 -9.47 -25.86
C GLU A 128 -4.07 -8.82 -27.25
N ARG A 129 -2.90 -8.26 -27.61
CA ARG A 129 -2.66 -7.70 -28.94
C ARG A 129 -2.79 -8.77 -30.03
N GLN A 130 -2.27 -9.98 -29.80
CA GLN A 130 -2.40 -11.09 -30.75
C GLN A 130 -3.86 -11.54 -30.90
N ARG A 131 -4.63 -11.60 -29.80
CA ARG A 131 -6.06 -11.92 -29.84
C ARG A 131 -6.84 -10.89 -30.65
N GLN A 132 -6.55 -9.60 -30.47
CA GLN A 132 -7.18 -8.53 -31.23
C GLN A 132 -6.84 -8.63 -32.72
N GLN A 133 -5.57 -8.83 -33.06
CA GLN A 133 -5.14 -9.01 -34.46
C GLN A 133 -5.79 -10.23 -35.13
N ALA A 134 -5.91 -11.35 -34.41
CA ALA A 134 -6.58 -12.55 -34.91
C ALA A 134 -8.09 -12.32 -35.10
N GLY A 135 -8.73 -11.61 -34.17
CA GLY A 135 -10.14 -11.22 -34.28
C GLY A 135 -10.39 -10.31 -35.49
N ASP A 136 -9.58 -9.26 -35.66
CA ASP A 136 -9.68 -8.33 -36.78
C ASP A 136 -9.44 -9.02 -38.12
N ALA A 137 -8.44 -9.90 -38.21
CA ALA A 137 -8.18 -10.68 -39.41
C ALA A 137 -9.34 -11.62 -39.77
N ALA A 138 -9.97 -12.26 -38.77
CA ALA A 138 -11.15 -13.09 -38.98
C ALA A 138 -12.35 -12.29 -39.49
N LEU A 139 -12.60 -11.09 -38.95
CA LEU A 139 -13.67 -10.20 -39.41
C LEU A 139 -13.47 -9.74 -40.86
N ILE A 140 -12.23 -9.43 -41.24
CA ILE A 140 -11.88 -9.07 -42.61
C ILE A 140 -12.10 -10.25 -43.57
N ALA A 141 -11.71 -11.46 -43.16
CA ALA A 141 -11.90 -12.67 -43.98
C ALA A 141 -13.39 -12.97 -44.22
N VAL A 142 -14.22 -12.88 -43.17
CA VAL A 142 -15.68 -13.06 -43.27
C VAL A 142 -16.32 -12.00 -44.16
N SER A 143 -15.90 -10.74 -44.04
CA SER A 143 -16.43 -9.67 -44.89
C SER A 143 -16.09 -9.89 -46.37
N ARG A 144 -14.89 -10.42 -46.67
CA ARG A 144 -14.45 -10.73 -48.03
C ARG A 144 -15.24 -11.89 -48.64
N THR A 145 -15.55 -12.93 -47.88
CA THR A 145 -16.34 -14.06 -48.38
C THR A 145 -17.78 -13.63 -48.67
N LEU A 146 -18.39 -12.83 -47.80
CA LEU A 146 -19.76 -12.33 -48.00
C LEU A 146 -19.90 -11.37 -49.19
N LEU A 147 -18.86 -10.58 -49.52
CA LEU A 147 -18.86 -9.75 -50.73
C LEU A 147 -18.55 -10.54 -52.01
N GLY A 148 -17.86 -11.67 -51.91
CA GLY A 148 -17.50 -12.52 -53.05
C GLY A 148 -18.63 -13.39 -53.60
N GLU A 149 -19.71 -13.58 -52.84
CA GLU A 149 -20.82 -14.48 -53.18
C GLU A 149 -21.94 -13.84 -54.02
N LYS A 150 -21.71 -12.62 -54.55
CA LYS A 150 -22.58 -11.98 -55.54
C LYS A 150 -21.92 -11.97 -56.92
N LYS A 151 -21.93 -13.10 -57.62
CA LYS A 151 -21.64 -13.15 -59.06
C LYS A 151 -22.43 -14.25 -59.75
#